data_AF-A0AAE8MW31-F1
#
_entry.id   AF-A0AAE8MW31-F1
#
_cell.length_a   1.000
_cell.length_b   1.000
_cell.length_c   1.000
_cell.angle_alpha   90.00
_cell.angle_beta   90.00
_cell.angle_gamma   90.00
#
_symmetry.space_group_name_H-M   'P 1'
#
loop_
_entity.id
_entity.type
_entity.pdbx_description
1 polymer ?
#
loop_
_entity_poly.entity_id
_entity_poly.type
_entity_poly.pdbx_seq_one_letter_code
_entity_poly.pdbx_strand_id
1 'polypeptide(L)'
;MGDVKTPTPPAEVAASSAENAGQTSASPGSAGPVSPKSVESTGLPQEALVADENATVDESFGLDGNASSSASLSSSILKYRHENGRRYHAFKDGAYLLPNDDVEAERMADDNPHVKVIGVDLSPIQPVFIPPNLEFFVDDLESSWTYTNPFDFIYVRNLTGSISDWLKFYRQSFEHLAPGGFIEIADACLPLACDDDTLDQDSALYKWSKLTADAAAQFGRPLRSAGAVVSELSAAGFTDIQQHLFKWPTNTWPKDPKMKEIGALTAEDFGRNIYGISVALFTRALGWTLEEFEIFLVQVRKQMRDPKIHAYLPFYVVYGRKPAEN
;
A
#
# COMPACT_ATOMS: atom_id res chain seq x y z
N MET A 1 12.65 53.43 -15.28
CA MET A 1 12.81 54.10 -13.97
C MET A 1 11.96 53.34 -12.97
N GLY A 2 12.60 52.55 -12.11
CA GLY A 2 11.92 51.72 -11.11
C GLY A 2 12.56 50.34 -10.88
N ASP A 3 13.88 50.26 -10.81
CA ASP A 3 14.61 49.12 -10.22
C ASP A 3 14.51 49.19 -8.70
N VAL A 4 14.08 48.11 -8.00
CA VAL A 4 14.63 47.73 -6.67
C VAL A 4 14.41 46.22 -6.39
N LYS A 5 15.54 45.49 -6.49
CA LYS A 5 16.12 44.43 -5.62
C LYS A 5 15.31 43.22 -5.13
N THR A 6 15.79 42.06 -5.59
CA THR A 6 15.85 40.77 -4.88
C THR A 6 16.78 40.79 -3.65
N PRO A 7 16.55 39.94 -2.62
CA PRO A 7 17.56 39.61 -1.64
C PRO A 7 18.12 38.18 -1.84
N THR A 8 19.46 38.10 -1.91
CA THR A 8 20.29 36.89 -1.84
C THR A 8 20.54 36.50 -0.37
N PRO A 9 20.68 35.20 -0.02
CA PRO A 9 20.78 34.74 1.37
C PRO A 9 22.20 34.90 1.94
N PRO A 10 22.39 34.94 3.28
CA PRO A 10 23.71 34.86 3.88
C PRO A 10 24.20 33.41 4.05
N ALA A 11 25.52 33.29 3.98
CA ALA A 11 26.34 32.09 3.82
C ALA A 11 26.60 31.28 5.10
N GLU A 12 27.09 30.06 4.84
CA GLU A 12 27.73 29.10 5.75
C GLU A 12 28.73 29.70 6.74
N VAL A 13 28.78 29.11 7.93
CA VAL A 13 29.95 29.13 8.80
C VAL A 13 30.34 27.68 9.09
N ALA A 14 31.55 27.32 8.69
CA ALA A 14 32.17 26.02 8.89
C ALA A 14 32.97 25.95 10.20
N ALA A 15 33.04 24.71 10.73
CA ALA A 15 34.12 24.09 11.48
C ALA A 15 34.45 24.57 12.91
N SER A 16 34.42 23.61 13.85
CA SER A 16 35.53 23.39 14.80
C SER A 16 35.46 21.99 15.42
N SER A 17 36.37 21.14 14.99
CA SER A 17 36.76 19.88 15.63
C SER A 17 37.78 20.15 16.73
N ALA A 18 37.65 19.48 17.89
CA ALA A 18 38.73 19.16 18.83
C ALA A 18 38.16 18.14 19.84
N GLU A 19 38.45 16.84 19.71
CA GLU A 19 39.58 16.17 20.36
C GLU A 19 39.76 16.56 21.84
N ASN A 20 39.38 15.63 22.73
CA ASN A 20 40.12 15.45 23.97
C ASN A 20 40.24 13.96 24.28
N ALA A 21 41.48 13.48 24.29
CA ALA A 21 41.88 12.13 24.63
C ALA A 21 42.54 12.12 26.01
N GLY A 22 42.28 11.06 26.77
CA GLY A 22 43.22 10.51 27.75
C GLY A 22 42.82 10.65 29.22
N GLN A 23 42.48 9.52 29.85
CA GLN A 23 43.34 8.76 30.79
C GLN A 23 42.48 7.87 31.71
N THR A 24 42.42 6.56 31.43
CA THR A 24 43.19 5.44 32.03
C THR A 24 42.73 4.94 33.41
N SER A 25 42.47 3.63 33.45
CA SER A 25 42.77 2.63 34.51
C SER A 25 41.52 1.77 34.81
N ALA A 26 41.55 0.44 34.99
CA ALA A 26 42.51 -0.61 34.74
C ALA A 26 41.70 -1.92 34.69
N SER A 27 42.09 -2.88 33.84
CA SER A 27 41.74 -4.31 34.01
C SER A 27 42.83 -5.01 34.81
N PRO A 28 42.53 -6.17 35.42
CA PRO A 28 43.13 -7.37 34.83
C PRO A 28 42.25 -8.64 34.94
N GLY A 29 42.47 -9.60 34.04
CA GLY A 29 42.10 -10.99 34.27
C GLY A 29 41.72 -11.77 33.02
N SER A 30 42.73 -12.30 32.33
CA SER A 30 42.58 -13.24 31.21
C SER A 30 42.13 -14.64 31.66
N ALA A 31 41.20 -15.24 30.93
CA ALA A 31 41.16 -16.69 30.69
C ALA A 31 40.34 -16.95 29.41
N GLY A 32 40.98 -17.47 28.36
CA GLY A 32 40.30 -18.21 27.30
C GLY A 32 40.76 -19.67 27.35
N PRO A 33 40.36 -20.51 26.39
CA PRO A 33 39.04 -20.68 25.78
C PRO A 33 38.48 -22.08 26.12
N VAL A 34 37.15 -22.25 26.14
CA VAL A 34 36.55 -23.61 26.18
C VAL A 34 35.39 -23.66 25.19
N SER A 35 35.62 -24.31 24.05
CA SER A 35 34.56 -24.82 23.18
C SER A 35 33.89 -26.02 23.83
N PRO A 36 32.57 -26.19 23.62
CA PRO A 36 32.09 -27.52 23.29
C PRO A 36 31.13 -27.54 22.09
N LYS A 37 31.57 -28.34 21.10
CA LYS A 37 30.83 -29.37 20.34
C LYS A 37 29.47 -29.02 19.72
N SER A 38 29.51 -29.08 18.39
CA SER A 38 28.47 -29.47 17.44
C SER A 38 27.47 -30.51 17.95
N VAL A 39 26.19 -30.29 17.66
CA VAL A 39 25.15 -31.32 17.63
C VAL A 39 24.46 -31.23 16.28
N GLU A 40 24.52 -32.35 15.55
CA GLU A 40 23.87 -32.56 14.27
C GLU A 40 22.34 -32.62 14.37
N SER A 41 21.73 -32.17 13.27
CA SER A 41 20.38 -32.45 12.77
C SER A 41 19.75 -33.77 13.26
N THR A 42 18.60 -33.66 13.93
CA THR A 42 17.56 -34.68 13.93
C THR A 42 16.22 -34.05 13.55
N GLY A 43 15.71 -34.43 12.39
CA GLY A 43 14.40 -34.01 11.90
C GLY A 43 13.27 -34.61 12.74
N LEU A 44 12.20 -33.83 12.89
CA LEU A 44 10.91 -34.29 13.42
C LEU A 44 9.78 -33.85 12.46
N PRO A 45 8.70 -34.63 12.36
CA PRO A 45 7.98 -34.85 11.12
C PRO A 45 6.97 -33.75 10.77
N GLN A 46 6.83 -33.57 9.46
CA GLN A 46 5.84 -32.78 8.77
C GLN A 46 4.47 -33.49 8.86
N GLU A 47 3.61 -33.05 9.78
CA GLU A 47 2.21 -33.50 9.79
C GLU A 47 1.40 -32.67 8.79
N ALA A 48 1.05 -33.31 7.68
CA ALA A 48 0.02 -32.86 6.77
C ALA A 48 -1.35 -32.99 7.47
N LEU A 49 -2.09 -31.89 7.57
CA LEU A 49 -3.44 -31.90 8.11
C LEU A 49 -4.40 -32.54 7.09
N VAL A 50 -4.93 -33.71 7.45
CA VAL A 50 -6.04 -34.39 6.77
C VAL A 50 -7.34 -33.91 7.44
N ALA A 51 -8.30 -33.42 6.66
CA ALA A 51 -9.63 -33.07 7.16
C ALA A 51 -10.44 -34.35 7.43
N ASP A 52 -10.87 -34.54 8.68
CA ASP A 52 -11.80 -35.61 9.06
C ASP A 52 -13.25 -35.14 8.86
N GLU A 53 -13.94 -35.73 7.89
CA GLU A 53 -15.37 -35.58 7.66
C GLU A 53 -16.12 -36.60 8.53
N ASN A 54 -16.40 -36.28 9.80
CA ASN A 54 -17.59 -36.70 10.55
C ASN A 54 -17.49 -36.35 12.03
N ALA A 55 -18.22 -35.33 12.47
CA ALA A 55 -18.76 -35.29 13.83
C ALA A 55 -20.03 -34.44 13.87
N THR A 56 -21.12 -35.08 14.26
CA THR A 56 -22.49 -34.58 14.37
C THR A 56 -22.68 -33.68 15.59
N VAL A 57 -23.59 -32.72 15.43
CA VAL A 57 -24.15 -31.81 16.45
C VAL A 57 -24.75 -32.54 17.66
N ASP A 58 -24.46 -32.05 18.87
CA ASP A 58 -25.37 -32.09 20.02
C ASP A 58 -25.16 -30.83 20.90
N GLU A 59 -26.26 -30.23 21.36
CA GLU A 59 -26.29 -28.96 22.10
C GLU A 59 -26.22 -29.17 23.61
N SER A 60 -25.50 -28.29 24.33
CA SER A 60 -25.89 -27.89 25.69
C SER A 60 -25.24 -26.57 26.12
N PHE A 61 -26.09 -25.73 26.73
CA PHE A 61 -25.87 -24.40 27.28
C PHE A 61 -24.71 -24.30 28.28
N GLY A 62 -23.92 -23.23 28.17
CA GLY A 62 -22.98 -22.77 29.19
C GLY A 62 -22.42 -21.39 28.82
N LEU A 63 -23.01 -20.34 29.37
CA LEU A 63 -22.43 -19.00 29.36
C LEU A 63 -21.23 -18.99 30.30
N ASP A 64 -20.03 -18.80 29.78
CA ASP A 64 -18.93 -18.15 30.51
C ASP A 64 -17.89 -17.61 29.52
N GLY A 65 -17.47 -16.37 29.78
CA GLY A 65 -16.65 -15.58 28.90
C GLY A 65 -15.21 -16.06 28.82
N ASN A 66 -14.74 -16.30 27.60
CA ASN A 66 -13.41 -15.96 27.09
C ASN A 66 -13.40 -16.35 25.60
N ALA A 67 -13.86 -15.47 24.72
CA ALA A 67 -13.83 -15.73 23.28
C ALA A 67 -12.39 -15.64 22.77
N SER A 68 -11.69 -16.76 22.85
CA SER A 68 -10.44 -17.02 22.13
C SER A 68 -10.65 -16.75 20.64
N SER A 69 -9.98 -15.73 20.10
CA SER A 69 -10.03 -15.34 18.69
C SER A 69 -9.18 -16.25 17.81
N SER A 70 -9.37 -17.57 17.93
CA SER A 70 -8.99 -18.56 16.93
C SER A 70 -10.28 -19.09 16.29
N ALA A 71 -11.07 -18.18 15.70
CA ALA A 71 -12.15 -18.60 14.83
C ALA A 71 -11.52 -19.17 13.56
N SER A 72 -11.70 -20.47 13.33
CA SER A 72 -11.26 -21.15 12.11
C SER A 72 -11.76 -20.39 10.88
N LEU A 73 -10.86 -20.04 9.96
CA LEU A 73 -11.21 -19.42 8.68
C LEU A 73 -12.27 -20.30 8.00
N SER A 74 -13.49 -19.78 7.83
CA SER A 74 -14.52 -20.52 7.11
C SER A 74 -14.03 -20.80 5.68
N SER A 75 -14.19 -22.03 5.19
CA SER A 75 -13.73 -22.45 3.86
C SER A 75 -14.22 -21.57 2.69
N SER A 76 -15.23 -20.73 2.93
CA SER A 76 -15.69 -19.68 2.02
C SER A 76 -14.67 -18.57 1.75
N ILE A 77 -13.74 -18.25 2.67
CA ILE A 77 -12.74 -17.18 2.45
C ILE A 77 -11.67 -17.57 1.41
N LEU A 78 -11.51 -18.87 1.17
CA LEU A 78 -10.65 -19.43 0.13
C LEU A 78 -11.37 -19.58 -1.22
N LYS A 79 -12.70 -19.36 -1.27
CA LYS A 79 -13.50 -19.43 -2.50
C LYS A 79 -13.44 -18.10 -3.24
N TYR A 80 -12.26 -17.78 -3.76
CA TYR A 80 -12.05 -16.61 -4.60
C TYR A 80 -13.07 -16.53 -5.73
N ARG A 81 -13.61 -15.33 -5.96
CA ARG A 81 -14.46 -15.06 -7.12
C ARG A 81 -13.58 -14.97 -8.35
N HIS A 82 -13.93 -15.73 -9.38
CA HIS A 82 -13.23 -15.71 -10.65
C HIS A 82 -14.13 -15.09 -11.72
N GLU A 83 -13.73 -13.95 -12.27
CA GLU A 83 -14.44 -13.31 -13.40
C GLU A 83 -13.45 -12.96 -14.49
N ASN A 84 -13.77 -13.31 -15.73
CA ASN A 84 -12.98 -12.98 -16.92
C ASN A 84 -11.49 -13.38 -16.80
N GLY A 85 -11.22 -14.54 -16.20
CA GLY A 85 -9.87 -15.10 -16.02
C GLY A 85 -9.05 -14.51 -14.87
N ARG A 86 -9.68 -13.76 -13.95
CA ARG A 86 -9.01 -13.08 -12.83
C ARG A 86 -9.59 -13.47 -11.48
N ARG A 87 -8.74 -13.46 -10.44
CA ARG A 87 -9.07 -13.78 -9.05
C ARG A 87 -9.39 -12.49 -8.28
N TYR A 88 -10.56 -12.41 -7.68
CA TYR A 88 -11.02 -11.33 -6.80
C TYR A 88 -11.19 -11.85 -5.37
N HIS A 89 -11.09 -10.96 -4.38
CA HIS A 89 -11.26 -11.28 -2.95
C HIS A 89 -12.61 -11.99 -2.68
N ALA A 90 -12.61 -12.93 -1.74
CA ALA A 90 -13.81 -13.67 -1.31
C ALA A 90 -14.43 -13.10 -0.02
N PHE A 91 -13.63 -12.37 0.76
CA PHE A 91 -14.07 -11.69 1.97
C PHE A 91 -14.61 -10.30 1.62
N LYS A 92 -15.89 -10.03 1.90
CA LYS A 92 -16.60 -8.80 1.48
C LYS A 92 -16.62 -8.60 -0.05
N ASP A 93 -16.96 -9.67 -0.79
CA ASP A 93 -17.06 -9.67 -2.26
C ASP A 93 -17.75 -8.40 -2.83
N GLY A 94 -17.12 -7.78 -3.82
CA GLY A 94 -17.56 -6.53 -4.46
C GLY A 94 -17.03 -5.23 -3.82
N ALA A 95 -16.40 -5.26 -2.64
CA ALA A 95 -15.87 -4.06 -1.97
C ALA A 95 -14.58 -3.48 -2.57
N TYR A 96 -13.78 -4.33 -3.23
CA TYR A 96 -12.45 -4.01 -3.77
C TYR A 96 -12.33 -4.45 -5.24
N LEU A 97 -11.76 -3.60 -6.10
CA LEU A 97 -11.78 -3.75 -7.56
C LEU A 97 -10.39 -3.94 -8.20
N LEU A 98 -9.31 -3.92 -7.40
CA LEU A 98 -7.92 -3.98 -7.85
C LEU A 98 -7.26 -5.36 -7.54
N PRO A 99 -6.15 -5.73 -8.20
CA PRO A 99 -5.37 -6.94 -7.87
C PRO A 99 -4.45 -6.73 -6.65
N ASN A 100 -4.02 -7.83 -6.01
CA ASN A 100 -3.24 -7.83 -4.76
C ASN A 100 -1.71 -7.73 -5.04
N ASP A 101 -0.92 -7.20 -4.09
CA ASP A 101 0.55 -7.02 -4.19
C ASP A 101 1.26 -7.51 -2.91
N ASP A 102 1.70 -8.77 -2.91
CA ASP A 102 2.44 -9.46 -1.83
C ASP A 102 3.94 -9.13 -1.82
N VAL A 103 4.48 -8.72 -2.98
CA VAL A 103 5.92 -8.59 -3.24
C VAL A 103 6.55 -7.46 -2.42
N GLU A 104 5.82 -6.39 -2.12
CA GLU A 104 6.37 -5.25 -1.38
C GLU A 104 6.66 -5.56 0.10
N ALA A 105 5.84 -6.41 0.72
CA ALA A 105 6.04 -6.81 2.11
C ALA A 105 7.28 -7.70 2.26
N GLU A 106 7.51 -8.61 1.30
CA GLU A 106 8.73 -9.41 1.21
C GLU A 106 9.97 -8.53 1.04
N ARG A 107 9.96 -7.59 0.09
CA ARG A 107 11.06 -6.65 -0.15
C ARG A 107 11.43 -5.88 1.12
N MET A 108 10.42 -5.37 1.83
CA MET A 108 10.64 -4.62 3.07
C MET A 108 11.30 -5.49 4.15
N ALA A 109 10.89 -6.75 4.27
CA ALA A 109 11.43 -7.68 5.23
C ALA A 109 12.87 -8.11 4.88
N ASP A 110 13.15 -8.37 3.60
CA ASP A 110 14.49 -8.73 3.10
C ASP A 110 15.50 -7.59 3.24
N ASP A 111 15.10 -6.36 2.90
CA ASP A 111 15.96 -5.17 3.02
C ASP A 111 16.21 -4.79 4.49
N ASN A 112 15.34 -5.23 5.41
CA ASN A 112 15.39 -4.88 6.84
C ASN A 112 15.29 -6.13 7.75
N PRO A 113 16.30 -7.02 7.75
CA PRO A 113 16.22 -8.31 8.44
C PRO A 113 16.13 -8.22 9.98
N HIS A 114 16.33 -7.03 10.53
CA HIS A 114 16.26 -6.72 11.96
C HIS A 114 14.92 -6.10 12.38
N VAL A 115 14.00 -5.88 11.43
CA VAL A 115 12.68 -5.30 11.64
C VAL A 115 11.64 -6.38 11.48
N LYS A 116 10.66 -6.45 12.40
CA LYS A 116 9.47 -7.26 12.22
C LYS A 116 8.50 -6.54 11.28
N VAL A 117 8.16 -7.17 10.17
CA VAL A 117 7.23 -6.65 9.17
C VAL A 117 5.90 -7.36 9.29
N ILE A 118 4.82 -6.59 9.25
CA ILE A 118 3.45 -7.10 9.23
C ILE A 118 2.80 -6.66 7.92
N GLY A 119 2.48 -7.61 7.06
CA GLY A 119 1.68 -7.41 5.85
C GLY A 119 0.20 -7.65 6.14
N VAL A 120 -0.67 -6.77 5.66
CA VAL A 120 -2.13 -6.91 5.85
C VAL A 120 -2.83 -6.77 4.51
N ASP A 121 -3.68 -7.73 4.17
CA ASP A 121 -4.52 -7.70 2.98
C ASP A 121 -5.86 -8.38 3.25
N LEU A 122 -6.93 -7.99 2.54
CA LEU A 122 -8.23 -8.66 2.64
C LEU A 122 -8.21 -10.09 2.07
N SER A 123 -7.20 -10.42 1.27
CA SER A 123 -7.03 -11.67 0.58
C SER A 123 -5.89 -12.50 1.18
N PRO A 124 -6.04 -13.84 1.27
CA PRO A 124 -4.93 -14.72 1.63
C PRO A 124 -3.90 -14.83 0.49
N ILE A 125 -3.03 -13.82 0.38
CA ILE A 125 -2.04 -13.67 -0.71
C ILE A 125 -0.67 -14.23 -0.35
N GLN A 126 -0.57 -15.00 0.72
CA GLN A 126 0.70 -15.46 1.27
C GLN A 126 1.46 -16.33 0.24
N PRO A 127 2.70 -15.96 -0.11
CA PRO A 127 3.60 -16.82 -0.86
C PRO A 127 3.92 -18.09 -0.08
N VAL A 128 4.38 -19.12 -0.79
CA VAL A 128 4.75 -20.41 -0.18
C VAL A 128 5.95 -20.27 0.77
N PHE A 129 6.80 -19.27 0.54
CA PHE A 129 7.96 -18.96 1.37
C PHE A 129 7.97 -17.48 1.68
N ILE A 130 8.03 -17.13 2.96
CA ILE A 130 8.12 -15.74 3.44
C ILE A 130 9.37 -15.57 4.32
N PRO A 131 9.99 -14.39 4.34
CA PRO A 131 11.10 -14.10 5.25
C PRO A 131 10.71 -14.37 6.72
N PRO A 132 11.64 -14.82 7.58
CA PRO A 132 11.33 -15.20 8.96
C PRO A 132 10.88 -14.02 9.84
N ASN A 133 11.10 -12.79 9.39
CA ASN A 133 10.70 -11.55 10.04
C ASN A 133 9.40 -10.96 9.46
N LEU A 134 8.71 -11.66 8.55
CA LEU A 134 7.46 -11.24 7.94
C LEU A 134 6.28 -12.09 8.42
N GLU A 135 5.21 -11.43 8.89
CA GLU A 135 3.93 -12.06 9.20
C GLU A 135 2.83 -11.44 8.33
N PHE A 136 1.92 -12.26 7.81
CA PHE A 136 0.77 -11.81 7.03
C PHE A 136 -0.54 -12.02 7.77
N PHE A 137 -1.38 -10.99 7.81
CA PHE A 137 -2.73 -11.06 8.37
C PHE A 137 -3.77 -10.83 7.26
N VAL A 138 -4.79 -11.69 7.26
CA VAL A 138 -5.99 -11.45 6.47
C VAL A 138 -6.93 -10.62 7.31
N ASP A 139 -6.97 -9.31 7.08
CA ASP A 139 -7.75 -8.39 7.89
C ASP A 139 -8.29 -7.21 7.08
N ASP A 140 -9.36 -6.60 7.57
CA ASP A 140 -9.96 -5.40 7.02
C ASP A 140 -9.45 -4.16 7.74
N LEU A 141 -8.65 -3.36 7.05
CA LEU A 141 -8.08 -2.13 7.57
C LEU A 141 -9.12 -1.08 8.00
N GLU A 142 -10.38 -1.18 7.54
CA GLU A 142 -11.48 -0.30 7.97
C GLU A 142 -12.13 -0.73 9.30
N SER A 143 -11.86 -1.96 9.73
CA SER A 143 -12.31 -2.49 11.02
C SER A 143 -11.42 -2.00 12.16
N SER A 144 -11.90 -2.15 13.40
CA SER A 144 -11.12 -1.79 14.58
C SER A 144 -9.88 -2.65 14.70
N TRP A 145 -8.71 -2.03 14.72
CA TRP A 145 -7.45 -2.72 14.88
C TRP A 145 -7.31 -3.30 16.29
N THR A 146 -6.75 -4.50 16.37
CA THR A 146 -6.62 -5.27 17.63
C THR A 146 -5.16 -5.49 18.05
N TYR A 147 -4.23 -4.78 17.40
CA TYR A 147 -2.80 -4.87 17.70
C TYR A 147 -2.51 -4.41 19.13
N THR A 148 -1.77 -5.22 19.87
CA THR A 148 -1.44 -4.95 21.28
C THR A 148 -0.17 -4.13 21.46
N ASN A 149 0.73 -4.14 20.46
CA ASN A 149 1.95 -3.36 20.46
C ASN A 149 1.82 -2.22 19.45
N PRO A 150 2.27 -1.00 19.78
CA PRO A 150 2.29 0.08 18.83
C PRO A 150 3.33 -0.16 17.73
N PHE A 151 3.08 0.39 16.54
CA PHE A 151 3.99 0.36 15.40
C PHE A 151 4.97 1.53 15.45
N ASP A 152 6.21 1.31 15.05
CA ASP A 152 7.17 2.41 14.83
C ASP A 152 6.96 3.10 13.47
N PHE A 153 6.46 2.32 12.49
CA PHE A 153 6.24 2.76 11.12
C PHE A 153 5.02 2.08 10.51
N ILE A 154 4.19 2.86 9.81
CA ILE A 154 3.06 2.36 9.00
C ILE A 154 3.30 2.82 7.55
N TYR A 155 3.35 1.86 6.64
CA TYR A 155 3.49 2.13 5.21
C TYR A 155 2.23 1.72 4.47
N VAL A 156 1.70 2.65 3.67
CA VAL A 156 0.48 2.48 2.89
C VAL A 156 0.80 2.71 1.43
N ARG A 157 0.52 1.72 0.59
CA ARG A 157 0.79 1.82 -0.84
C ARG A 157 -0.38 1.32 -1.66
N ASN A 158 -0.77 2.08 -2.69
CA ASN A 158 -1.81 1.69 -3.65
C ASN A 158 -3.16 1.27 -3.02
N LEU A 159 -3.61 1.96 -1.96
CA LEU A 159 -4.91 1.70 -1.32
C LEU A 159 -6.02 2.66 -1.78
N THR A 160 -5.75 3.54 -2.74
CA THR A 160 -6.76 4.43 -3.32
C THR A 160 -7.85 3.62 -4.03
N GLY A 161 -9.11 3.91 -3.70
CA GLY A 161 -10.26 3.09 -4.10
C GLY A 161 -10.56 1.90 -3.18
N SER A 162 -9.76 1.68 -2.15
CA SER A 162 -9.88 0.53 -1.23
C SER A 162 -10.45 0.92 0.13
N ILE A 163 -10.18 2.14 0.59
CA ILE A 163 -10.67 2.69 1.85
C ILE A 163 -11.82 3.67 1.57
N SER A 164 -12.91 3.57 2.34
CA SER A 164 -14.10 4.42 2.20
C SER A 164 -14.04 5.67 3.09
N ASP A 165 -13.45 5.55 4.27
CA ASP A 165 -13.23 6.65 5.22
C ASP A 165 -11.74 6.75 5.60
N TRP A 166 -11.01 7.54 4.82
CA TRP A 166 -9.58 7.75 5.00
C TRP A 166 -9.23 8.47 6.30
N LEU A 167 -10.03 9.45 6.73
CA LEU A 167 -9.78 10.15 7.99
C LEU A 167 -9.92 9.20 9.19
N LYS A 168 -10.91 8.31 9.19
CA LYS A 168 -11.02 7.24 10.20
C LYS A 168 -9.78 6.35 10.17
N PHE A 169 -9.35 5.90 8.99
CA PHE A 169 -8.15 5.07 8.84
C PHE A 169 -6.89 5.77 9.40
N TYR A 170 -6.69 7.07 9.13
CA TYR A 170 -5.56 7.81 9.65
C TYR A 170 -5.62 8.03 11.15
N ARG A 171 -6.80 8.26 11.73
CA ARG A 171 -6.97 8.33 13.20
C ARG A 171 -6.60 7.01 13.86
N GLN A 172 -7.07 5.90 13.31
CA GLN A 172 -6.72 4.57 13.82
C GLN A 172 -5.21 4.29 13.68
N SER A 173 -4.61 4.69 12.56
CA SER A 173 -3.16 4.60 12.37
C SER A 173 -2.40 5.43 13.42
N PHE A 174 -2.87 6.64 13.72
CA PHE A 174 -2.31 7.51 14.74
C PHE A 174 -2.38 6.88 16.14
N GLU A 175 -3.53 6.28 16.49
CA GLU A 175 -3.71 5.60 17.78
C GLU A 175 -2.73 4.44 17.97
N HIS A 176 -2.47 3.68 16.90
CA HIS A 176 -1.60 2.49 16.94
C HIS A 176 -0.12 2.77 16.65
N LEU A 177 0.27 4.01 16.34
CA LEU A 177 1.68 4.39 16.25
C LEU A 177 2.29 4.68 17.62
N ALA A 178 3.54 4.30 17.82
CA ALA A 178 4.33 4.73 18.96
C ALA A 178 4.55 6.26 18.91
N PRO A 179 4.69 6.95 20.06
CA PRO A 179 5.10 8.34 20.06
C PRO A 179 6.39 8.55 19.25
N GLY A 180 6.39 9.51 18.34
CA GLY A 180 7.50 9.73 17.42
C GLY A 180 7.55 8.81 16.20
N GLY A 181 6.63 7.85 16.06
CA GLY A 181 6.51 6.95 14.90
C GLY A 181 5.99 7.66 13.64
N PHE A 182 6.18 7.01 12.49
CA PHE A 182 5.90 7.59 11.18
C PHE A 182 4.81 6.85 10.42
N ILE A 183 4.05 7.59 9.61
CA ILE A 183 3.22 7.04 8.56
C ILE A 183 3.70 7.56 7.21
N GLU A 184 3.76 6.70 6.20
CA GLU A 184 4.03 7.06 4.82
C GLU A 184 2.96 6.47 3.89
N ILE A 185 2.44 7.31 2.99
CA ILE A 185 1.43 6.98 2.00
C ILE A 185 2.06 7.21 0.62
N ALA A 186 2.11 6.17 -0.20
CA ALA A 186 2.58 6.19 -1.57
C ALA A 186 1.46 5.74 -2.51
N ASP A 187 0.74 6.67 -3.12
CA ASP A 187 -0.51 6.34 -3.81
C ASP A 187 -0.79 7.20 -5.05
N ALA A 188 -1.47 6.58 -6.02
CA ALA A 188 -1.86 7.20 -7.27
C ALA A 188 -3.28 7.79 -7.17
N CYS A 189 -3.57 8.82 -7.95
CA CYS A 189 -4.92 9.35 -8.09
C CYS A 189 -5.39 9.41 -9.54
N LEU A 190 -6.70 9.36 -9.71
CA LEU A 190 -7.39 9.76 -10.94
C LEU A 190 -8.13 11.09 -10.72
N PRO A 191 -8.39 11.88 -11.78
CA PRO A 191 -8.13 11.62 -13.20
C PRO A 191 -6.66 11.73 -13.58
N LEU A 192 -6.34 11.29 -14.81
CA LEU A 192 -5.03 11.48 -15.41
C LEU A 192 -4.73 12.97 -15.59
N ALA A 193 -3.47 13.33 -15.45
CA ALA A 193 -2.96 14.68 -15.67
C ALA A 193 -2.02 14.71 -16.87
N CYS A 194 -1.80 15.93 -17.38
CA CYS A 194 -0.96 16.24 -18.53
C CYS A 194 -0.51 17.72 -18.41
N ASP A 195 0.73 18.02 -18.77
CA ASP A 195 1.29 19.39 -18.65
C ASP A 195 1.38 20.14 -19.99
N ASP A 196 1.12 19.47 -21.12
CA ASP A 196 1.40 20.02 -22.44
C ASP A 196 0.26 19.83 -23.46
N ASP A 197 -0.96 19.69 -22.96
CA ASP A 197 -2.21 19.61 -23.74
C ASP A 197 -2.29 18.42 -24.72
N THR A 198 -1.36 17.46 -24.64
CA THR A 198 -1.38 16.26 -25.48
C THR A 198 -2.51 15.27 -25.09
N LEU A 199 -3.05 15.41 -23.88
CA LEU A 199 -4.24 14.70 -23.42
C LEU A 199 -5.49 15.59 -23.58
N ASP A 200 -6.15 15.47 -24.72
CA ASP A 200 -7.39 16.19 -25.02
C ASP A 200 -8.53 15.81 -24.05
N GLN A 201 -9.29 16.78 -23.55
CA GLN A 201 -10.38 16.55 -22.59
C GLN A 201 -11.58 15.78 -23.18
N ASP A 202 -11.72 15.79 -24.50
CA ASP A 202 -12.69 14.99 -25.24
C ASP A 202 -12.16 13.62 -25.66
N SER A 203 -10.87 13.34 -25.44
CA SER A 203 -10.28 12.03 -25.68
C SER A 203 -10.94 10.94 -24.85
N ALA A 204 -10.98 9.71 -25.38
CA ALA A 204 -11.50 8.57 -24.65
C ALA A 204 -10.68 8.30 -23.39
N LEU A 205 -9.36 8.49 -23.43
CA LEU A 205 -8.47 8.28 -22.29
C LEU A 205 -8.77 9.23 -21.13
N TYR A 206 -8.93 10.53 -21.40
CA TYR A 206 -9.29 11.49 -20.35
C TYR A 206 -10.68 11.20 -19.80
N LYS A 207 -11.67 10.99 -20.70
CA LYS A 207 -13.05 10.62 -20.32
C LYS A 207 -13.08 9.38 -19.44
N TRP A 208 -12.30 8.35 -19.78
CA TRP A 208 -12.17 7.14 -18.99
C TRP A 208 -11.66 7.48 -17.58
N SER A 209 -10.56 8.21 -17.46
CA SER A 209 -9.98 8.52 -16.15
C SER A 209 -10.93 9.31 -15.24
N LYS A 210 -11.67 10.26 -15.81
CA LYS A 210 -12.64 11.07 -15.10
C LYS A 210 -13.87 10.26 -14.69
N LEU A 211 -14.47 9.52 -15.62
CA LEU A 211 -15.65 8.69 -15.36
C LEU A 211 -15.37 7.59 -14.33
N THR A 212 -14.19 6.97 -14.40
CA THR A 212 -13.73 5.99 -13.40
C THR A 212 -13.67 6.64 -12.01
N ALA A 213 -13.07 7.83 -11.88
CA ALA A 213 -12.99 8.53 -10.60
C ALA A 213 -14.37 8.93 -10.05
N ASP A 214 -15.24 9.45 -10.91
CA ASP A 214 -16.57 9.92 -10.53
C ASP A 214 -17.50 8.74 -10.16
N ALA A 215 -17.41 7.62 -10.87
CA ALA A 215 -18.14 6.39 -10.56
C ALA A 215 -17.67 5.75 -9.25
N ALA A 216 -16.36 5.71 -9.01
CA ALA A 216 -15.80 5.15 -7.78
C ALA A 216 -16.22 5.95 -6.54
N ALA A 217 -16.30 7.30 -6.66
CA ALA A 217 -16.86 8.15 -5.62
C ALA A 217 -18.34 7.84 -5.32
N GLN A 218 -19.17 7.53 -6.33
CA GLN A 218 -20.56 7.11 -6.12
C GLN A 218 -20.68 5.79 -5.36
N PHE A 219 -19.70 4.90 -5.50
CA PHE A 219 -19.60 3.66 -4.73
C PHE A 219 -19.00 3.85 -3.32
N GLY A 220 -18.66 5.07 -2.91
CA GLY A 220 -18.01 5.34 -1.63
C GLY A 220 -16.55 4.87 -1.59
N ARG A 221 -15.91 4.69 -2.74
CA ARG A 221 -14.53 4.24 -2.89
C ARG A 221 -13.74 5.27 -3.71
N PRO A 222 -13.39 6.44 -3.13
CA PRO A 222 -12.86 7.55 -3.89
C PRO A 222 -11.48 7.23 -4.51
N LEU A 223 -11.31 7.54 -5.79
CA LEU A 223 -10.02 7.45 -6.51
C LEU A 223 -9.23 8.76 -6.53
N ARG A 224 -9.68 9.75 -5.73
CA ARG A 224 -9.09 11.08 -5.57
C ARG A 224 -8.45 11.27 -4.18
N SER A 225 -8.45 10.24 -3.34
CA SER A 225 -8.07 10.30 -1.92
C SER A 225 -6.63 10.77 -1.69
N ALA A 226 -5.68 10.35 -2.53
CA ALA A 226 -4.28 10.72 -2.35
C ALA A 226 -4.02 12.25 -2.39
N GLY A 227 -4.94 13.04 -3.00
CA GLY A 227 -4.86 14.50 -3.01
C GLY A 227 -5.21 15.16 -1.67
N ALA A 228 -5.89 14.47 -0.75
CA ALA A 228 -6.34 14.99 0.54
C ALA A 228 -5.44 14.60 1.73
N VAL A 229 -4.44 13.73 1.51
CA VAL A 229 -3.65 13.08 2.55
C VAL A 229 -3.02 14.08 3.52
N VAL A 230 -2.45 15.19 3.03
CA VAL A 230 -1.84 16.21 3.91
C VAL A 230 -2.85 16.79 4.89
N SER A 231 -4.04 17.19 4.41
CA SER A 231 -5.09 17.73 5.27
C SER A 231 -5.67 16.69 6.22
N GLU A 232 -5.81 15.44 5.78
CA GLU A 232 -6.40 14.37 6.60
C GLU A 232 -5.43 13.86 7.66
N LEU A 233 -4.13 13.75 7.35
CA LEU A 233 -3.09 13.48 8.35
C LEU A 233 -3.03 14.60 9.40
N SER A 234 -3.06 15.86 8.97
CA SER A 234 -3.08 16.99 9.90
C SER A 234 -4.32 16.94 10.82
N ALA A 235 -5.50 16.65 10.25
CA ALA A 235 -6.73 16.51 11.01
C ALA A 235 -6.74 15.29 11.96
N ALA A 236 -5.96 14.24 11.66
CA ALA A 236 -5.76 13.09 12.54
C ALA A 236 -4.73 13.34 13.66
N GLY A 237 -3.99 14.46 13.62
CA GLY A 237 -3.04 14.87 14.65
C GLY A 237 -1.57 14.64 14.31
N PHE A 238 -1.26 14.21 13.08
CA PHE A 238 0.13 14.10 12.63
C PHE A 238 0.79 15.47 12.47
N THR A 239 2.10 15.50 12.67
CA THR A 239 2.97 16.67 12.57
C THR A 239 4.12 16.41 11.58
N ASP A 240 4.92 17.42 11.28
CA ASP A 240 6.05 17.33 10.34
C ASP A 240 5.68 16.74 8.97
N ILE A 241 4.48 17.07 8.48
CA ILE A 241 3.92 16.47 7.26
C ILE A 241 4.64 17.02 6.04
N GLN A 242 5.16 16.13 5.21
CA GLN A 242 5.79 16.46 3.93
C GLN A 242 5.13 15.72 2.78
N GLN A 243 5.07 16.38 1.63
CA GLN A 243 4.47 15.85 0.41
C GLN A 243 5.44 15.97 -0.76
N HIS A 244 5.59 14.88 -1.49
CA HIS A 244 6.30 14.80 -2.76
C HIS A 244 5.32 14.33 -3.84
N LEU A 245 5.21 15.11 -4.91
CA LEU A 245 4.35 14.79 -6.04
C LEU A 245 5.20 14.31 -7.22
N PHE A 246 4.88 13.12 -7.71
CA PHE A 246 5.51 12.50 -8.87
C PHE A 246 4.55 12.38 -10.04
N LYS A 247 5.11 12.39 -11.25
CA LYS A 247 4.37 12.15 -12.49
C LYS A 247 4.59 10.69 -12.88
N TRP A 248 3.61 9.83 -12.63
CA TRP A 248 3.70 8.40 -12.96
C TRP A 248 3.20 8.15 -14.38
N PRO A 249 4.09 7.99 -15.38
CA PRO A 249 3.74 8.04 -16.79
C PRO A 249 2.89 6.83 -17.20
N THR A 250 1.91 7.03 -18.07
CA THR A 250 1.07 5.94 -18.58
C THR A 250 1.73 5.14 -19.70
N ASN A 251 2.79 5.68 -20.33
CA ASN A 251 3.53 5.05 -21.43
C ASN A 251 4.97 5.59 -21.54
N THR A 252 5.67 5.27 -22.62
CA THR A 252 7.10 5.52 -22.83
C THR A 252 7.47 6.93 -23.29
N TRP A 253 6.55 7.90 -23.22
CA TRP A 253 6.80 9.30 -23.59
C TRP A 253 7.95 10.01 -22.85
N PRO A 254 8.29 9.70 -21.57
CA PRO A 254 9.37 10.39 -20.88
C PRO A 254 10.72 10.21 -21.56
N LYS A 255 11.56 11.24 -21.53
CA LYS A 255 12.95 11.16 -22.03
C LYS A 255 13.88 10.43 -21.04
N ASP A 256 13.65 10.61 -19.75
CA ASP A 256 14.42 9.97 -18.69
C ASP A 256 14.32 8.44 -18.81
N PRO A 257 15.44 7.68 -18.83
CA PRO A 257 15.42 6.24 -19.02
C PRO A 257 14.61 5.49 -17.96
N LYS A 258 14.70 5.89 -16.69
CA LYS A 258 14.00 5.24 -15.57
C LYS A 258 12.50 5.51 -15.67
N MET A 259 12.10 6.74 -15.92
CA MET A 259 10.68 7.08 -16.10
C MET A 259 10.09 6.42 -17.34
N LYS A 260 10.87 6.26 -18.41
CA LYS A 260 10.44 5.52 -19.60
C LYS A 260 10.19 4.05 -19.30
N GLU A 261 11.06 3.41 -18.51
CA GLU A 261 10.86 2.03 -18.05
C GLU A 261 9.60 1.89 -17.18
N ILE A 262 9.41 2.79 -16.20
CA ILE A 262 8.18 2.86 -15.40
C ILE A 262 6.95 3.00 -16.30
N GLY A 263 7.02 3.86 -17.31
CA GLY A 263 5.94 4.05 -18.27
C GLY A 263 5.65 2.82 -19.13
N ALA A 264 6.68 2.07 -19.53
CA ALA A 264 6.51 0.81 -20.24
C ALA A 264 5.80 -0.24 -19.37
N LEU A 265 6.21 -0.37 -18.10
CA LEU A 265 5.58 -1.27 -17.12
C LEU A 265 4.12 -0.87 -16.86
N THR A 266 3.85 0.43 -16.73
CA THR A 266 2.50 0.97 -16.53
C THR A 266 1.60 0.67 -17.73
N ALA A 267 2.10 0.88 -18.95
CA ALA A 267 1.34 0.58 -20.17
C ALA A 267 0.99 -0.92 -20.30
N GLU A 268 1.87 -1.80 -19.83
CA GLU A 268 1.63 -3.24 -19.81
C GLU A 268 0.60 -3.62 -18.74
N ASP A 269 0.75 -3.07 -17.53
CA ASP A 269 -0.16 -3.30 -16.41
C ASP A 269 -1.60 -2.87 -16.76
N PHE A 270 -1.80 -1.60 -17.12
CA PHE A 270 -3.10 -1.13 -17.56
C PHE A 270 -3.58 -1.86 -18.82
N GLY A 271 -2.67 -2.21 -19.73
CA GLY A 271 -2.99 -2.99 -20.93
C GLY A 271 -3.76 -4.28 -20.61
N ARG A 272 -3.35 -4.97 -19.55
CA ARG A 272 -4.02 -6.18 -19.04
C ARG A 272 -5.20 -5.83 -18.15
N ASN A 273 -5.05 -4.86 -17.23
CA ASN A 273 -5.93 -4.66 -16.08
C ASN A 273 -7.08 -3.68 -16.28
N ILE A 274 -7.00 -2.78 -17.26
CA ILE A 274 -7.94 -1.67 -17.41
C ILE A 274 -9.42 -2.09 -17.54
N TYR A 275 -9.69 -3.29 -18.04
CA TYR A 275 -11.04 -3.84 -18.08
C TYR A 275 -11.58 -4.13 -16.68
N GLY A 276 -10.84 -4.89 -15.86
CA GLY A 276 -11.29 -5.32 -14.54
C GLY A 276 -11.52 -4.15 -13.60
N ILE A 277 -10.63 -3.16 -13.64
CA ILE A 277 -10.74 -1.96 -12.78
C ILE A 277 -11.92 -1.05 -13.16
N SER A 278 -12.45 -1.18 -14.38
CA SER A 278 -13.46 -0.24 -14.91
C SER A 278 -14.83 -0.87 -15.15
N VAL A 279 -14.92 -2.16 -15.45
CA VAL A 279 -16.17 -2.78 -15.92
C VAL A 279 -17.32 -2.63 -14.92
N ALA A 280 -17.08 -2.86 -13.64
CA ALA A 280 -18.10 -2.71 -12.60
C ALA A 280 -18.50 -1.23 -12.41
N LEU A 281 -17.54 -0.31 -12.49
CA LEU A 281 -17.80 1.13 -12.37
C LEU A 281 -18.68 1.63 -13.51
N PHE A 282 -18.39 1.24 -14.75
CA PHE A 282 -19.15 1.68 -15.92
C PHE A 282 -20.52 1.00 -16.02
N THR A 283 -20.60 -0.30 -15.78
CA THR A 283 -21.87 -1.04 -15.95
C THR A 283 -22.82 -0.87 -14.77
N ARG A 284 -22.30 -0.83 -13.53
CA ARG A 284 -23.15 -0.81 -12.32
C ARG A 284 -23.40 0.61 -11.78
N ALA A 285 -22.41 1.51 -11.78
CA ALA A 285 -22.65 2.91 -11.36
C ALA A 285 -23.12 3.78 -12.52
N LEU A 286 -22.46 3.72 -13.68
CA LEU A 286 -22.80 4.60 -14.81
C LEU A 286 -23.93 4.05 -15.69
N GLY A 287 -24.33 2.79 -15.49
CA GLY A 287 -25.45 2.16 -16.21
C GLY A 287 -25.18 1.86 -17.68
N TRP A 288 -23.91 1.82 -18.09
CA TRP A 288 -23.55 1.50 -19.48
C TRP A 288 -23.84 0.02 -19.78
N THR A 289 -24.17 -0.27 -21.03
CA THR A 289 -24.16 -1.65 -21.50
C THR A 289 -22.72 -2.18 -21.56
N LEU A 290 -22.56 -3.51 -21.47
CA LEU A 290 -21.24 -4.12 -21.54
C LEU A 290 -20.60 -3.85 -22.92
N GLU A 291 -21.40 -3.91 -23.98
CA GLU A 291 -20.99 -3.68 -25.36
C GLU A 291 -20.48 -2.25 -25.57
N GLU A 292 -21.20 -1.24 -25.08
CA GLU A 292 -20.75 0.16 -25.16
C GLU A 292 -19.45 0.38 -24.41
N PHE A 293 -19.31 -0.19 -23.21
CA PHE A 293 -18.09 -0.11 -22.42
C PHE A 293 -16.90 -0.77 -23.13
N GLU A 294 -17.09 -1.95 -23.70
CA GLU A 294 -16.02 -2.67 -24.40
C GLU A 294 -15.54 -1.92 -25.66
N ILE A 295 -16.46 -1.36 -26.44
CA ILE A 295 -16.13 -0.52 -27.60
C ILE A 295 -15.35 0.72 -27.16
N PHE A 296 -15.81 1.40 -26.10
CA PHE A 296 -15.12 2.56 -25.55
C PHE A 296 -13.68 2.20 -25.10
N LEU A 297 -13.51 1.07 -24.42
CA LEU A 297 -12.23 0.62 -23.88
C LEU A 297 -11.20 0.30 -24.98
N VAL A 298 -11.62 -0.05 -26.20
CA VAL A 298 -10.72 -0.19 -27.35
C VAL A 298 -10.00 1.12 -27.63
N GLN A 299 -10.74 2.23 -27.66
CA GLN A 299 -10.17 3.55 -27.91
C GLN A 299 -9.28 4.03 -26.76
N VAL A 300 -9.68 3.77 -25.51
CA VAL A 300 -8.88 4.07 -24.32
C VAL A 300 -7.52 3.37 -24.38
N ARG A 301 -7.50 2.05 -24.64
CA ARG A 301 -6.25 1.28 -24.73
C ARG A 301 -5.33 1.77 -25.85
N LYS A 302 -5.91 2.16 -26.99
CA LYS A 302 -5.15 2.72 -28.11
C LYS A 302 -4.47 4.03 -27.71
N GLN A 303 -5.21 4.94 -27.08
CA GLN A 303 -4.69 6.24 -26.65
C GLN A 303 -3.68 6.11 -25.50
N MET A 304 -3.92 5.23 -24.53
CA MET A 304 -3.02 5.03 -23.39
C MET A 304 -1.61 4.62 -23.82
N ARG A 305 -1.49 3.83 -24.90
CA ARG A 305 -0.20 3.39 -25.47
C ARG A 305 0.41 4.34 -26.48
N ASP A 306 -0.26 5.45 -26.82
CA ASP A 306 0.26 6.42 -27.79
C ASP A 306 1.32 7.30 -27.11
N PRO A 307 2.61 7.20 -27.50
CA PRO A 307 3.67 8.00 -26.89
C PRO A 307 3.57 9.50 -27.22
N LYS A 308 2.64 9.91 -28.09
CA LYS A 308 2.31 11.32 -28.33
C LYS A 308 1.39 11.90 -27.26
N ILE A 309 0.76 11.06 -26.43
CA ILE A 309 -0.09 11.47 -25.33
C ILE A 309 0.73 11.38 -24.04
N HIS A 310 1.11 12.53 -23.49
CA HIS A 310 1.98 12.64 -22.32
C HIS A 310 1.18 12.62 -21.01
N ALA A 311 0.26 11.65 -20.92
CA ALA A 311 -0.57 11.45 -19.74
C ALA A 311 0.23 10.78 -18.61
N TYR A 312 -0.13 11.11 -17.37
CA TYR A 312 0.42 10.48 -16.18
C TYR A 312 -0.62 10.41 -15.06
N LEU A 313 -0.46 9.45 -14.14
CA LEU A 313 -1.14 9.47 -12.86
C LEU A 313 -0.38 10.40 -11.91
N PRO A 314 -1.05 11.40 -11.30
CA PRO A 314 -0.49 12.09 -10.14
C PRO A 314 -0.23 11.07 -9.02
N PHE A 315 1.03 10.94 -8.61
CA PHE A 315 1.44 9.98 -7.58
C PHE A 315 1.99 10.73 -6.37
N TYR A 316 1.35 10.55 -5.23
CA TYR A 316 1.63 11.26 -4.00
C TYR A 316 2.44 10.36 -3.08
N VAL A 317 3.58 10.87 -2.62
CA VAL A 317 4.29 10.32 -1.46
C VAL A 317 4.17 11.34 -0.35
N VAL A 318 3.42 10.99 0.69
CA VAL A 318 3.17 11.86 1.85
C VAL A 318 3.56 11.12 3.10
N TYR A 319 4.35 11.73 3.95
CA TYR A 319 4.67 11.17 5.25
C TYR A 319 4.45 12.20 6.34
N GLY A 320 4.13 11.71 7.54
CA GLY A 320 3.92 12.50 8.73
C GLY A 320 4.30 11.72 9.97
N ARG A 321 4.48 12.45 11.07
CA ARG A 321 4.97 11.90 12.33
C ARG A 321 3.96 12.08 13.44
N LYS A 322 3.75 11.04 14.25
CA LYS A 322 3.07 11.17 15.54
C LYS A 322 3.97 11.97 16.48
N PRO A 323 3.49 13.04 17.15
CA PRO A 323 4.30 13.79 18.10
C PRO A 323 4.96 12.88 19.13
N ALA A 324 6.20 13.20 19.52
CA ALA A 324 6.83 12.53 20.66
C ALA A 324 6.10 12.90 21.96
N GLU A 325 6.11 12.01 22.95
CA GLU A 325 5.73 12.39 24.31
C GLU A 325 6.73 13.42 24.83
N ASN A 326 6.22 14.54 25.33
CA ASN A 326 7.03 15.61 25.92
C ASN A 326 7.69 15.18 27.24
#